data_AF-A0A1H9XSY2-F1
#
_entry.id   AF-A0A1H9XSY2-F1
#
_cell.length_a   1.000
_cell.length_b   1.000
_cell.length_c   1.000
_cell.angle_alpha   90.00
_cell.angle_beta   90.00
_cell.angle_gamma   90.00
#
_symmetry.space_group_name_H-M   'P 1'
#
loop_
_entity.id
_entity.type
_entity.pdbx_description
1 polymer ?
#
loop_
_entity_poly.entity_id
_entity_poly.type
_entity_poly.pdbx_seq_one_letter_code
_entity_poly.pdbx_strand_id
1 'polypeptide(L)'
;MTSDPRELLDELAGLRKRARGDRHGYWFPLLLTGILSLLSLPLSQADPNPADHLTDGGPGPWISPLAHLRLKTEVVHPLALSLYWLGALLVAVLATVWWYRWRARRVGVETPTGSYVRVALLGLVAVLFGIPLSTSVIHKYALFYPTPLVAAVAMAVLLGLAVLAFRAKRMQPLFIPVGLLLASIALSLLQLPDVGVDLGMGGGAQFMAISVGLLTLAWIERSVWCSVVAVVFTAGALIVDNASMENDALGGATGVLLLATVLVLGGLGALVASWASS
;
A
#
# COMPACT_ATOMS: atom_id res chain seq x y z
N MET A 1 14.81 -10.57 -48.54
CA MET A 1 15.78 -10.24 -47.47
C MET A 1 16.10 -8.77 -47.64
N THR A 2 15.47 -7.91 -46.84
CA THR A 2 15.59 -6.46 -46.96
C THR A 2 16.96 -6.05 -46.43
N SER A 3 17.80 -5.54 -47.33
CA SER A 3 19.18 -5.13 -47.06
C SER A 3 19.31 -3.64 -46.75
N ASP A 4 18.19 -2.92 -46.60
CA ASP A 4 18.20 -1.51 -46.22
C ASP A 4 18.34 -1.37 -44.69
N PRO A 5 19.43 -0.78 -44.18
CA PRO A 5 19.62 -0.52 -42.76
C PRO A 5 18.51 0.33 -42.13
N ARG A 6 17.84 1.18 -42.92
CA ARG A 6 16.75 2.03 -42.42
C ARG A 6 15.51 1.23 -42.06
N GLU A 7 15.16 0.26 -42.90
CA GLU A 7 14.00 -0.62 -42.68
C GLU A 7 14.19 -1.48 -41.42
N LEU A 8 15.40 -2.00 -41.20
CA LEU A 8 15.77 -2.71 -39.97
C LEU A 8 15.69 -1.82 -38.72
N LEU A 9 16.11 -0.56 -38.80
CA LEU A 9 16.06 0.38 -37.67
C LEU A 9 14.61 0.78 -37.34
N ASP A 10 13.76 0.97 -38.35
CA ASP A 10 12.35 1.26 -38.17
C ASP A 10 11.60 0.06 -37.58
N GLU A 11 11.92 -1.15 -38.02
CA GLU A 11 11.36 -2.38 -37.46
C GLU A 11 11.79 -2.60 -36.01
N LEU A 12 13.07 -2.36 -35.68
CA LEU A 12 13.58 -2.38 -34.30
C LEU A 12 12.93 -1.28 -33.43
N ALA A 13 12.72 -0.08 -33.96
CA ALA A 13 12.02 0.99 -33.26
C ALA A 13 10.56 0.62 -32.97
N GLY A 14 9.88 0.00 -33.95
CA GLY A 14 8.54 -0.55 -33.82
C GLY A 14 8.44 -1.66 -32.78
N LEU A 15 9.38 -2.62 -32.81
CA LEU A 15 9.50 -3.68 -31.81
C LEU A 15 9.78 -3.12 -30.41
N ARG A 16 10.67 -2.13 -30.29
CA ARG A 16 10.98 -1.47 -28.99
C ARG A 16 9.80 -0.69 -28.45
N LYS A 17 9.01 -0.05 -29.31
CA LYS A 17 7.77 0.64 -28.94
C LYS A 17 6.71 -0.35 -28.45
N ARG A 18 6.49 -1.45 -29.17
CA ARG A 18 5.57 -2.54 -28.77
C ARG A 18 6.00 -3.20 -27.47
N ALA A 19 7.28 -3.55 -27.33
CA ALA A 19 7.84 -4.11 -26.10
C ALA A 19 7.76 -3.15 -24.89
N ARG A 20 7.77 -1.82 -25.12
CA ARG A 20 7.50 -0.84 -24.06
C ARG A 20 6.02 -0.76 -23.70
N GLY A 21 5.12 -0.88 -24.68
CA GLY A 21 3.67 -0.91 -24.46
C GLY A 21 3.27 -2.13 -23.63
N ASP A 22 3.79 -3.30 -23.99
CA ASP A 22 3.46 -4.59 -23.36
C ASP A 22 4.19 -4.83 -22.01
N ARG A 23 4.88 -3.81 -21.48
CA ARG A 23 5.56 -3.92 -20.18
C ARG A 23 4.63 -3.68 -18.98
N HIS A 24 3.47 -3.08 -19.21
CA HIS A 24 2.59 -2.58 -18.15
C HIS A 24 1.72 -3.70 -17.57
N GLY A 25 1.99 -4.16 -16.35
CA GLY A 25 1.33 -5.33 -15.73
C GLY A 25 0.47 -5.01 -14.52
N TYR A 26 0.40 -3.74 -14.19
CA TYR A 26 -0.22 -3.21 -12.98
C TYR A 26 -1.75 -3.29 -12.97
N TRP A 27 -2.42 -3.63 -14.08
CA TRP A 27 -3.88 -3.78 -14.11
C TRP A 27 -4.37 -4.86 -13.14
N PHE A 28 -3.67 -6.00 -13.08
CA PHE A 28 -4.08 -7.14 -12.24
C PHE A 28 -3.96 -6.82 -10.75
N PRO A 29 -2.82 -6.31 -10.24
CA PRO A 29 -2.71 -5.89 -8.85
C PRO A 29 -3.78 -4.87 -8.45
N LEU A 30 -4.08 -3.89 -9.30
CA LEU A 30 -5.10 -2.88 -9.05
C LEU A 30 -6.51 -3.49 -8.91
N LEU A 31 -6.90 -4.35 -9.87
CA LEU A 31 -8.20 -5.02 -9.80
C LEU A 31 -8.29 -5.92 -8.57
N LEU A 32 -7.24 -6.69 -8.29
CA LEU A 32 -7.21 -7.61 -7.16
C LEU A 32 -7.38 -6.87 -5.83
N THR A 33 -6.59 -5.81 -5.59
CA THR A 33 -6.70 -5.04 -4.35
C THR A 33 -8.03 -4.30 -4.26
N GLY A 34 -8.56 -3.81 -5.38
CA GLY A 34 -9.90 -3.22 -5.44
C GLY A 34 -11.00 -4.21 -5.07
N ILE A 35 -10.99 -5.41 -5.64
CA ILE A 35 -11.97 -6.47 -5.36
C ILE A 35 -11.86 -6.95 -3.90
N LEU A 36 -10.64 -7.15 -3.40
CA LEU A 36 -10.42 -7.47 -1.98
C LEU A 36 -10.94 -6.34 -1.08
N SER A 37 -10.80 -5.08 -1.47
CA SER A 37 -11.38 -3.97 -0.69
C SER A 37 -12.91 -4.01 -0.70
N LEU A 38 -13.55 -4.32 -1.83
CA LEU A 38 -15.02 -4.47 -1.90
C LEU A 38 -15.53 -5.65 -1.07
N LEU A 39 -14.79 -6.76 -1.05
CA LEU A 39 -15.14 -7.96 -0.28
C LEU A 39 -15.09 -7.73 1.25
N SER A 40 -14.45 -6.65 1.71
CA SER A 40 -14.47 -6.29 3.13
C SER A 40 -15.77 -5.62 3.57
N LEU A 41 -16.61 -5.14 2.64
CA LEU A 41 -17.83 -4.36 2.94
C LEU A 41 -18.79 -5.09 3.91
N PRO A 42 -19.12 -6.38 3.74
CA PRO A 42 -20.01 -7.09 4.67
C PRO A 42 -19.43 -7.18 6.08
N LEU A 43 -18.11 -7.21 6.21
CA LEU A 43 -17.39 -7.27 7.49
C LEU A 43 -17.15 -5.90 8.10
N SER A 44 -17.42 -4.82 7.36
CA SER A 44 -17.18 -3.43 7.79
C SER A 44 -18.45 -2.75 8.31
N GLN A 45 -19.48 -3.54 8.63
CA GLN A 45 -20.74 -3.03 9.19
C GLN A 45 -20.50 -2.45 10.59
N ALA A 46 -21.02 -1.24 10.79
CA ALA A 46 -21.01 -0.58 12.10
C ALA A 46 -21.89 -1.36 13.08
N ASP A 47 -21.44 -1.41 14.33
CA ASP A 47 -22.18 -2.00 15.43
C ASP A 47 -23.36 -1.09 15.79
N PRO A 48 -24.60 -1.61 15.76
CA PRO A 48 -25.77 -0.82 16.12
C PRO A 48 -25.83 -0.49 17.62
N ASN A 49 -25.10 -1.19 18.49
CA ASN A 49 -25.10 -0.89 19.93
C ASN A 49 -23.68 -0.88 20.55
N PRO A 50 -22.91 0.17 20.28
CA PRO A 50 -21.50 0.18 20.63
C PRO A 50 -21.19 0.26 22.13
N ALA A 51 -22.12 0.80 22.90
CA ALA A 51 -21.97 0.98 24.35
C ALA A 51 -21.87 -0.35 25.12
N ASP A 52 -22.40 -1.46 24.57
CA ASP A 52 -22.39 -2.78 25.22
C ASP A 52 -20.99 -3.43 25.18
N HIS A 53 -20.10 -3.00 24.28
CA HIS A 53 -18.79 -3.63 24.06
C HIS A 53 -17.63 -2.97 24.83
N LEU A 54 -17.88 -1.85 25.51
CA LEU A 54 -16.86 -1.16 26.31
C LEU A 54 -16.56 -1.86 27.65
N THR A 55 -17.42 -2.77 28.09
CA THR A 55 -17.25 -3.54 29.35
C THR A 55 -16.60 -4.90 29.17
N ASP A 56 -16.64 -5.46 27.96
CA ASP A 56 -16.04 -6.76 27.67
C ASP A 56 -14.58 -6.54 27.24
N GLY A 57 -13.66 -6.91 28.13
CA GLY A 57 -12.22 -6.90 27.88
C GLY A 57 -11.89 -7.66 26.60
N GLY A 58 -11.85 -6.93 25.48
CA GLY A 58 -11.60 -7.49 24.16
C GLY A 58 -10.31 -8.30 24.13
N PRO A 59 -10.19 -9.26 23.18
CA PRO A 59 -9.00 -10.10 23.06
C PRO A 59 -7.76 -9.20 23.05
N GLY A 60 -6.84 -9.47 23.98
CA GLY A 60 -5.69 -8.61 24.21
C GLY A 60 -4.91 -8.33 22.93
N PRO A 61 -4.14 -7.22 22.85
CA PRO A 61 -3.47 -6.75 21.63
C PRO A 61 -2.62 -7.81 20.89
N TRP A 62 -2.21 -8.87 21.60
CA TRP A 62 -1.41 -9.97 21.08
C TRP A 62 -2.19 -11.00 20.24
N ILE A 63 -3.51 -11.12 20.42
CA ILE A 63 -4.35 -12.11 19.70
C ILE A 63 -4.93 -11.50 18.42
N SER A 64 -5.10 -10.18 18.40
CA SER A 64 -5.58 -9.44 17.25
C SER A 64 -4.38 -8.83 16.52
N PRO A 65 -3.84 -9.46 15.45
CA PRO A 65 -2.60 -9.05 14.81
C PRO A 65 -2.64 -7.61 14.25
N LEU A 66 -3.84 -7.05 14.10
CA LEU A 66 -4.07 -5.67 13.64
C LEU A 66 -4.77 -4.81 14.71
N ALA A 67 -4.91 -5.26 15.96
CA ALA A 67 -5.46 -4.41 17.04
C ALA A 67 -4.62 -3.16 17.28
N HIS A 68 -3.33 -3.21 16.97
CA HIS A 68 -2.43 -2.06 16.99
C HIS A 68 -2.76 -1.01 15.92
N LEU A 69 -3.51 -1.39 14.90
CA LEU A 69 -3.99 -0.50 13.83
C LEU A 69 -5.33 0.16 14.19
N ARG A 70 -5.69 0.17 15.49
CA ARG A 70 -6.77 0.97 16.10
C ARG A 70 -7.98 1.09 15.17
N LEU A 71 -8.61 -0.03 14.80
CA LEU A 71 -9.89 -0.01 14.10
C LEU A 71 -10.89 0.78 14.98
N LYS A 72 -11.04 2.08 14.67
CA LYS A 72 -11.85 3.04 15.42
C LYS A 72 -13.34 2.84 15.15
N THR A 73 -13.66 2.07 14.12
CA THR A 73 -15.01 1.63 13.86
C THR A 73 -15.36 0.55 14.87
N GLU A 74 -16.40 0.84 15.65
CA GLU A 74 -17.14 -0.16 16.41
C GLU A 74 -17.77 -1.08 15.36
N VAL A 75 -17.02 -2.09 14.94
CA VAL A 75 -17.43 -3.09 13.96
C VAL A 75 -17.91 -4.29 14.74
N VAL A 76 -19.02 -4.88 14.31
CA VAL A 76 -19.63 -6.07 14.95
C VAL A 76 -18.64 -7.22 15.14
N HIS A 77 -17.68 -7.38 14.22
CA HIS A 77 -16.70 -8.48 14.23
C HIS A 77 -15.25 -8.00 13.99
N PRO A 78 -14.60 -7.37 14.99
CA PRO A 78 -13.29 -6.73 14.81
C PRO A 78 -12.18 -7.74 14.52
N LEU A 79 -12.22 -8.91 15.17
CA LEU A 79 -11.24 -9.98 14.95
C LEU A 79 -11.37 -10.59 13.55
N ALA A 80 -12.60 -10.85 13.09
CA ALA A 80 -12.84 -11.38 11.75
C ALA A 80 -12.36 -10.40 10.66
N LEU A 81 -12.63 -9.10 10.84
CA LEU A 81 -12.16 -8.05 9.94
C LEU A 81 -10.63 -7.96 9.94
N SER A 82 -9.98 -8.11 11.10
CA SER A 82 -8.52 -8.14 11.19
C SER A 82 -7.93 -9.34 10.44
N LEU A 83 -8.39 -10.56 10.71
CA LEU A 83 -7.90 -11.76 10.05
C LEU A 83 -8.16 -11.71 8.54
N TYR A 84 -9.31 -11.15 8.14
CA TYR A 84 -9.63 -10.88 6.75
C TYR A 84 -8.57 -9.99 6.09
N TRP A 85 -8.24 -8.83 6.66
CA TRP A 85 -7.27 -7.91 6.07
C TRP A 85 -5.85 -8.48 6.03
N LEU A 86 -5.45 -9.22 7.07
CA LEU A 86 -4.18 -9.94 7.07
C LEU A 86 -4.12 -10.93 5.90
N GLY A 87 -5.17 -11.74 5.73
CA GLY A 87 -5.31 -12.67 4.62
C GLY A 87 -5.34 -11.96 3.26
N ALA A 88 -6.11 -10.88 3.14
CA ALA A 88 -6.25 -10.10 1.91
C ALA A 88 -4.92 -9.49 1.47
N LEU A 89 -4.15 -8.88 2.38
CA LEU A 89 -2.82 -8.34 2.07
C LEU A 89 -1.84 -9.43 1.66
N LEU A 90 -1.85 -10.57 2.35
CA LEU A 90 -1.02 -11.71 2.00
C LEU A 90 -1.37 -12.25 0.61
N VAL A 91 -2.66 -12.46 0.33
CA VAL A 91 -3.17 -12.90 -0.98
C VAL A 91 -2.83 -11.88 -2.06
N ALA A 92 -3.02 -10.59 -1.81
CA ALA A 92 -2.70 -9.53 -2.77
C ALA A 92 -1.22 -9.56 -3.16
N VAL A 93 -0.31 -9.68 -2.18
CA VAL A 93 1.14 -9.76 -2.45
C VAL A 93 1.50 -11.05 -3.19
N LEU A 94 1.02 -12.20 -2.72
CA LEU A 94 1.34 -13.50 -3.33
C LEU A 94 0.81 -13.61 -4.76
N ALA A 95 -0.44 -13.22 -4.99
CA ALA A 95 -1.07 -13.24 -6.30
C ALA A 95 -0.39 -12.24 -7.25
N THR A 96 -0.02 -11.05 -6.77
CA THR A 96 0.76 -10.08 -7.55
C THR A 96 2.09 -10.66 -7.98
N VAL A 97 2.86 -11.24 -7.04
CA VAL A 97 4.13 -11.91 -7.34
C VAL A 97 3.94 -13.04 -8.33
N TRP A 98 2.94 -13.89 -8.11
CA TRP A 98 2.64 -15.01 -8.98
C TRP A 98 2.27 -14.55 -10.40
N TRP A 99 1.44 -13.51 -10.51
CA TRP A 99 1.07 -12.90 -11.78
C TRP A 99 2.28 -12.39 -12.56
N TYR A 100 3.17 -11.61 -11.92
CA TYR A 100 4.38 -11.14 -12.58
C TYR A 100 5.32 -12.28 -12.99
N ARG A 101 5.42 -13.34 -12.17
CA ARG A 101 6.22 -14.53 -12.53
C ARG A 101 5.61 -15.29 -13.70
N TRP A 102 4.30 -15.45 -13.73
CA TRP A 102 3.59 -16.13 -14.82
C TRP A 102 3.73 -15.33 -16.12
N ARG A 103 3.54 -14.02 -16.07
CA ARG A 103 3.72 -13.14 -17.23
C ARG A 103 5.15 -13.15 -17.75
N ALA A 104 6.16 -13.08 -16.87
CA ALA A 104 7.56 -13.15 -17.29
C ALA A 104 7.89 -14.45 -18.05
N ARG A 105 7.32 -15.59 -17.64
CA ARG A 105 7.46 -16.87 -18.35
C ARG A 105 6.78 -16.86 -19.72
N ARG A 106 5.60 -16.24 -19.84
CA ARG A 106 4.85 -16.14 -21.11
C ARG A 106 5.56 -15.26 -22.15
N VAL A 107 6.16 -14.16 -21.72
CA VAL A 107 6.79 -13.16 -22.62
C VAL A 107 8.27 -13.48 -22.90
N GLY A 108 8.85 -14.47 -22.21
CA GLY A 108 10.24 -14.91 -22.45
C GLY A 108 11.31 -13.90 -21.98
N VAL A 109 10.91 -12.88 -21.21
CA VAL A 109 11.84 -11.87 -20.68
C VAL A 109 12.18 -12.23 -19.25
N GLU A 110 13.39 -12.75 -19.05
CA GLU A 110 14.00 -12.98 -17.72
C GLU A 110 14.35 -11.65 -17.04
N THR A 111 13.36 -10.83 -16.71
CA THR A 111 13.60 -9.79 -15.71
C THR A 111 13.82 -10.46 -14.35
N PRO A 112 14.87 -10.09 -13.59
CA PRO A 112 15.20 -10.69 -12.30
C PRO A 112 14.08 -10.41 -11.29
N THR A 113 13.12 -11.34 -11.24
CA THR A 113 11.85 -11.22 -10.49
C THR A 113 12.10 -11.21 -8.98
N GLY A 114 13.23 -11.77 -8.54
CA GLY A 114 13.60 -11.84 -7.12
C GLY A 114 13.76 -10.49 -6.44
N SER A 115 14.05 -9.42 -7.18
CA SER A 115 14.12 -8.06 -6.61
C SER A 115 12.73 -7.50 -6.29
N TYR A 116 11.73 -7.82 -7.12
CA TYR A 116 10.33 -7.42 -6.89
C TYR A 116 9.76 -8.11 -5.67
N VAL A 117 9.96 -9.43 -5.58
CA VAL A 117 9.50 -10.22 -4.43
C VAL A 117 10.13 -9.73 -3.14
N ARG A 118 11.44 -9.47 -3.12
CA ARG A 118 12.12 -8.94 -1.94
C ARG A 118 11.58 -7.57 -1.53
N VAL A 119 11.37 -6.65 -2.47
CA VAL A 119 10.83 -5.31 -2.17
C VAL A 119 9.40 -5.41 -1.64
N ALA A 120 8.54 -6.21 -2.28
CA ALA A 120 7.16 -6.38 -1.86
C ALA A 120 7.05 -7.04 -0.47
N LEU A 121 7.84 -8.09 -0.22
CA LEU A 121 7.90 -8.78 1.06
C LEU A 121 8.46 -7.85 2.15
N LEU A 122 9.53 -7.11 1.87
CA LEU A 122 10.10 -6.14 2.79
C LEU A 122 9.13 -4.99 3.09
N GLY A 123 8.40 -4.50 2.08
CA GLY A 123 7.37 -3.49 2.28
C GLY A 123 6.24 -3.99 3.17
N LEU A 124 5.77 -5.22 2.92
CA LEU A 124 4.75 -5.87 3.75
C LEU A 124 5.25 -6.04 5.20
N VAL A 125 6.47 -6.54 5.40
CA VAL A 125 7.06 -6.71 6.73
C VAL A 125 7.27 -5.36 7.42
N ALA A 126 7.74 -4.34 6.70
CA ALA A 126 7.90 -3.00 7.24
C ALA A 126 6.57 -2.44 7.72
N VAL A 127 5.49 -2.58 6.96
CA VAL A 127 4.17 -2.11 7.39
C VAL A 127 3.61 -2.93 8.55
N LEU A 128 3.63 -4.27 8.45
CA LEU A 128 3.04 -5.15 9.46
C LEU A 128 3.80 -5.13 10.80
N PHE A 129 5.13 -5.02 10.76
CA PHE A 129 5.98 -5.12 11.95
C PHE A 129 6.66 -3.79 12.31
N GLY A 130 7.06 -2.99 11.32
CA GLY A 130 7.74 -1.71 11.57
C GLY A 130 6.85 -0.72 12.32
N ILE A 131 5.55 -0.66 11.99
CA ILE A 131 4.57 0.17 12.68
C ILE A 131 4.40 -0.25 14.16
N PRO A 132 4.04 -1.49 14.51
CA PRO A 132 3.88 -1.88 15.92
C PRO A 132 5.19 -1.88 16.71
N LEU A 133 6.31 -2.22 16.06
CA LEU A 133 7.63 -2.19 16.70
C LEU A 133 8.01 -0.75 17.05
N SER A 134 7.85 0.19 16.11
CA SER A 134 8.19 1.58 16.35
C SER A 134 7.28 2.24 17.37
N THR A 135 5.97 2.01 17.34
CA THR A 135 5.06 2.55 18.37
C THR A 135 5.38 2.00 19.76
N SER A 136 5.66 0.71 19.87
CA SER A 136 6.05 0.07 21.14
C SER A 136 7.39 0.59 21.67
N VAL A 137 8.38 0.76 20.80
CA VAL A 137 9.71 1.26 21.18
C VAL A 137 9.65 2.74 21.54
N ILE A 138 8.95 3.56 20.75
CA ILE A 138 8.83 5.00 20.98
C ILE A 138 8.05 5.25 22.28
N HIS A 139 6.90 4.61 22.51
CA HIS A 139 6.15 4.82 23.76
C HIS A 139 6.92 4.37 25.00
N LYS A 140 7.71 3.29 24.90
CA LYS A 140 8.38 2.71 26.07
C LYS A 140 9.74 3.35 26.38
N TYR A 141 10.41 3.91 25.38
CA TYR A 141 11.80 4.38 25.50
C TYR A 141 12.02 5.85 25.11
N ALA A 142 11.00 6.58 24.66
CA ALA A 142 11.16 8.00 24.40
C ALA A 142 11.37 8.76 25.73
N LEU A 143 12.62 9.22 25.93
CA LEU A 143 13.01 10.09 27.05
C LEU A 143 12.32 11.46 27.02
N PHE A 144 11.78 11.85 25.86
CA PHE A 144 11.04 13.08 25.66
C PHE A 144 9.71 12.77 24.98
N TYR A 145 8.60 13.27 25.52
CA TYR A 145 7.33 13.27 24.81
C TYR A 145 7.49 14.08 23.53
N PRO A 146 7.32 13.47 22.34
CA PRO A 146 7.53 14.17 21.07
C PRO A 146 6.43 15.23 20.89
N THR A 147 6.82 16.50 20.90
CA THR A 147 5.93 17.58 20.44
C THR A 147 5.65 17.40 18.95
N PRO A 148 4.52 17.91 18.41
CA PRO A 148 4.17 17.80 16.99
C PRO A 148 5.29 18.26 16.06
N LEU A 149 6.01 19.31 16.45
CA LEU A 149 7.16 19.83 15.71
C LEU A 149 8.32 18.82 15.67
N VAL A 150 8.63 18.15 16.79
CA VAL A 150 9.67 17.11 16.85
C VAL A 150 9.28 15.92 15.98
N ALA A 151 8.01 15.48 16.02
CA ALA A 151 7.52 14.40 15.16
C ALA A 151 7.62 14.76 13.67
N ALA A 152 7.22 15.98 13.28
CA ALA A 152 7.30 16.45 11.89
C ALA A 152 8.76 16.55 11.40
N VAL A 153 9.67 17.07 12.21
CA VAL A 153 11.10 17.16 11.88
C VAL A 153 11.70 15.75 11.76
N ALA A 154 11.42 14.86 12.72
CA ALA A 154 11.89 13.48 12.67
C ALA A 154 11.35 12.73 11.44
N MET A 155 10.08 12.91 11.10
CA MET A 155 9.48 12.35 9.89
C MET A 155 10.17 12.88 8.62
N ALA A 156 10.38 14.20 8.51
CA ALA A 156 11.07 14.80 7.37
C ALA A 156 12.51 14.27 7.21
N VAL A 157 13.23 14.12 8.33
CA VAL A 157 14.57 13.54 8.36
C VAL A 157 14.55 12.07 7.92
N LEU A 158 13.65 11.26 8.47
CA LEU A 158 13.53 9.84 8.13
C LEU A 158 13.12 9.64 6.66
N LEU A 159 12.20 10.45 6.13
CA LEU A 159 11.85 10.46 4.71
C LEU A 159 13.03 10.90 3.84
N GLY A 160 13.77 11.95 4.24
CA GLY A 160 14.97 12.39 3.54
C GLY A 160 16.03 11.29 3.48
N LEU A 161 16.26 10.59 4.60
CA LEU A 161 17.16 9.45 4.67
C LEU A 161 16.67 8.25 3.85
N ALA A 162 15.36 7.99 3.84
CA ALA A 162 14.76 6.95 3.00
C ALA A 162 14.99 7.26 1.51
N VAL A 163 14.76 8.50 1.08
CA VAL A 163 15.02 8.95 -0.29
C VAL A 163 16.51 8.84 -0.64
N LEU A 164 17.41 9.22 0.27
CA LEU A 164 18.85 9.05 0.11
C LEU A 164 19.24 7.57 -0.04
N ALA A 165 18.69 6.69 0.80
CA ALA A 165 18.89 5.25 0.70
C ALA A 165 18.37 4.71 -0.64
N PHE A 166 17.18 5.13 -1.09
CA PHE A 166 16.66 4.75 -2.39
C PHE A 166 17.49 5.28 -3.56
N ARG A 167 18.15 6.45 -3.44
CA ARG A 167 19.10 6.96 -4.42
C ARG A 167 20.43 6.20 -4.40
N ALA A 168 20.91 5.82 -3.22
CA ALA A 168 22.13 5.03 -3.03
C ALA A 168 21.98 3.57 -3.51
N LYS A 169 20.76 3.13 -3.83
CA LYS A 169 20.44 1.83 -4.47
C LYS A 169 21.30 1.51 -5.69
N ARG A 170 21.82 2.53 -6.39
CA ARG A 170 22.73 2.34 -7.53
C ARG A 170 24.04 1.64 -7.15
N MET A 171 24.44 1.69 -5.87
CA MET A 171 25.69 1.09 -5.39
C MET A 171 25.50 -0.19 -4.58
N GLN A 172 24.43 -0.34 -3.79
CA GLN A 172 24.19 -1.59 -3.03
C GLN A 172 22.70 -1.91 -2.85
N PRO A 173 22.29 -3.19 -3.01
CA PRO A 173 20.90 -3.62 -2.86
C PRO A 173 20.37 -3.56 -1.42
N LEU A 174 21.26 -3.46 -0.41
CA LEU A 174 20.92 -3.36 1.01
C LEU A 174 20.25 -2.04 1.41
N PHE A 175 20.35 -0.98 0.59
CA PHE A 175 19.69 0.29 0.92
C PHE A 175 18.18 0.29 0.71
N ILE A 176 17.64 -0.70 0.01
CA ILE A 176 16.20 -0.85 -0.22
C ILE A 176 15.44 -1.18 1.09
N PRO A 177 15.80 -2.24 1.85
CA PRO A 177 15.15 -2.52 3.13
C PRO A 177 15.33 -1.37 4.12
N VAL A 178 16.49 -0.72 4.13
CA VAL A 178 16.77 0.43 5.00
C VAL A 178 15.84 1.60 4.67
N GLY A 179 15.69 1.94 3.38
CA GLY A 179 14.77 2.99 2.96
C GLY A 179 13.31 2.68 3.30
N LEU A 180 12.88 1.43 3.12
CA LEU A 180 11.53 0.98 3.49
C LEU A 180 11.28 1.04 5.00
N LEU A 181 12.27 0.62 5.79
CA LEU A 181 12.19 0.66 7.25
C LEU A 181 12.16 2.11 7.75
N LEU A 182 13.02 2.98 7.23
CA LEU A 182 13.01 4.41 7.57
C LEU A 182 11.68 5.08 7.17
N ALA A 183 11.15 4.77 5.99
CA ALA A 183 9.84 5.27 5.57
C ALA A 183 8.72 4.75 6.48
N SER A 184 8.79 3.48 6.92
CA SER A 184 7.83 2.91 7.86
C SER A 184 7.91 3.55 9.24
N ILE A 185 9.11 3.86 9.74
CA ILE A 185 9.29 4.57 11.01
C ILE A 185 8.81 6.02 10.87
N ALA A 186 9.07 6.67 9.74
CA ALA A 186 8.54 8.01 9.47
C ALA A 186 7.00 8.00 9.51
N LEU A 187 6.39 6.97 8.91
CA LEU A 187 4.94 6.80 8.89
C LEU A 187 4.36 6.51 10.28
N SER A 188 5.08 5.81 11.16
CA SER A 188 4.57 5.52 12.50
C SER A 188 4.66 6.71 13.45
N LEU A 189 5.54 7.68 13.20
CA LEU A 189 5.55 8.95 13.93
C LEU A 189 4.26 9.76 13.72
N LEU A 190 3.50 9.47 12.65
CA LEU A 190 2.18 10.05 12.41
C LEU A 190 1.09 9.47 13.33
N GLN A 191 1.38 8.38 14.06
CA GLN A 191 0.43 7.71 14.96
C GLN A 191 0.54 8.18 16.42
N LEU A 192 1.36 9.19 16.70
CA LEU A 192 1.55 9.70 18.06
C LEU A 192 0.30 10.47 18.52
N PRO A 193 -0.38 10.03 19.59
CA PRO A 193 -1.72 10.51 19.97
C PRO A 193 -1.79 12.02 20.27
N ASP A 194 -0.69 12.63 20.69
CA ASP A 194 -0.65 14.04 21.12
C ASP A 194 -0.26 15.04 20.02
N VAL A 195 0.03 14.57 18.81
CA VAL A 195 0.42 15.46 17.68
C VAL A 195 -0.79 16.25 17.15
N GLY A 196 -2.01 15.95 17.60
CA GLY A 196 -3.25 16.63 17.18
C GLY A 196 -3.61 16.40 15.71
N VAL A 197 -2.74 15.72 14.98
CA VAL A 197 -2.97 15.19 13.64
C VAL A 197 -3.06 13.69 13.82
N ASP A 198 -4.26 13.21 14.17
CA ASP A 198 -4.62 11.80 14.01
C ASP A 198 -4.69 11.58 12.49
N LEU A 199 -3.55 11.35 11.81
CA LEU A 199 -3.52 10.95 10.39
C LEU A 199 -3.99 9.50 10.25
N GLY A 200 -5.15 9.25 10.87
CA GLY A 200 -5.82 8.00 11.09
C GLY A 200 -5.07 6.75 10.61
N MET A 201 -4.48 6.15 11.61
CA MET A 201 -4.60 4.70 11.68
C MET A 201 -5.75 4.35 12.61
N GLY A 202 -6.80 5.18 12.60
CA GLY A 202 -8.13 4.91 13.14
C GLY A 202 -8.89 3.98 12.20
N GLY A 203 -8.39 2.78 11.94
CA GLY A 203 -9.04 1.80 11.07
C GLY A 203 -8.74 1.90 9.57
N GLY A 204 -7.95 2.88 9.11
CA GLY A 204 -7.53 3.03 7.71
C GLY A 204 -6.17 2.39 7.35
N ALA A 205 -5.46 1.79 8.31
CA ALA A 205 -4.07 1.37 8.13
C ALA A 205 -3.83 0.35 7.01
N GLN A 206 -4.80 -0.53 6.74
CA GLN A 206 -4.75 -1.44 5.59
C GLN A 206 -4.71 -0.67 4.26
N PHE A 207 -5.40 0.47 4.14
CA PHE A 207 -5.38 1.30 2.95
C PHE A 207 -4.06 2.05 2.83
N MET A 208 -3.41 2.38 3.94
CA MET A 208 -2.04 2.89 3.92
C MET A 208 -1.05 1.82 3.46
N ALA A 209 -1.20 0.58 3.91
CA ALA A 209 -0.41 -0.56 3.42
C ALA A 209 -0.56 -0.74 1.90
N ILE A 210 -1.80 -0.68 1.41
CA ILE A 210 -2.10 -0.73 -0.02
C ILE A 210 -1.50 0.46 -0.75
N SER A 211 -1.62 1.68 -0.21
CA SER A 211 -1.04 2.91 -0.78
C SER A 211 0.46 2.79 -0.97
N VAL A 212 1.18 2.33 0.06
CA VAL A 212 2.63 2.06 -0.01
C VAL A 212 2.94 1.01 -1.06
N GLY A 213 2.15 -0.07 -1.12
CA GLY A 213 2.26 -1.11 -2.15
C GLY A 213 2.11 -0.54 -3.57
N LEU A 214 1.13 0.35 -3.79
CA LEU A 214 0.86 0.98 -5.08
C LEU A 214 1.91 1.99 -5.48
N LEU A 215 2.38 2.83 -4.55
CA LEU A 215 3.48 3.76 -4.79
C LEU A 215 4.77 3.00 -5.14
N THR A 216 5.02 1.89 -4.46
CA THR A 216 6.13 0.99 -4.75
C THR A 216 5.98 0.39 -6.15
N LEU A 217 4.78 -0.07 -6.51
CA LEU A 217 4.49 -0.61 -7.83
C LEU A 217 4.69 0.44 -8.93
N ALA A 218 4.15 1.63 -8.74
CA ALA A 218 4.29 2.76 -9.65
C ALA A 218 5.76 3.16 -9.86
N TRP A 219 6.54 3.19 -8.78
CA TRP A 219 7.96 3.49 -8.83
C TRP A 219 8.74 2.43 -9.62
N ILE A 220 8.44 1.14 -9.38
CA ILE A 220 9.14 0.05 -10.05
C ILE A 220 8.78 -0.02 -11.53
N GLU A 221 7.50 0.12 -11.88
CA GLU A 221 7.05 0.07 -13.27
C GLU A 221 7.36 1.36 -14.05
N ARG A 222 7.65 2.47 -13.35
CA ARG A 222 7.85 3.81 -13.95
C ARG A 222 6.68 4.24 -14.83
N SER A 223 5.46 3.84 -14.45
CA SER A 223 4.23 4.14 -15.18
C SER A 223 3.56 5.39 -14.61
N VAL A 224 3.40 6.43 -15.44
CA VAL A 224 2.72 7.68 -15.03
C VAL A 224 1.29 7.41 -14.59
N TRP A 225 0.57 6.55 -15.32
CA TRP A 225 -0.81 6.20 -14.97
C TRP A 225 -0.90 5.48 -13.61
N CYS A 226 0.00 4.52 -13.36
CA CYS A 226 0.05 3.84 -12.06
C CYS A 226 0.41 4.83 -10.93
N SER A 227 1.32 5.78 -11.18
CA SER A 227 1.62 6.86 -10.24
C SER A 227 0.40 7.73 -9.93
N VAL A 228 -0.37 8.13 -10.94
CA VAL A 228 -1.60 8.93 -10.75
C VAL A 228 -2.60 8.15 -9.90
N VAL A 229 -2.88 6.89 -10.24
CA VAL A 229 -3.80 6.04 -9.47
C VAL A 229 -3.32 5.87 -8.02
N ALA A 230 -2.02 5.63 -7.81
CA ALA A 230 -1.43 5.49 -6.48
C ALA A 230 -1.57 6.79 -5.66
N VAL A 231 -1.30 7.95 -6.26
CA VAL A 231 -1.43 9.25 -5.59
C VAL A 231 -2.89 9.58 -5.25
N VAL A 232 -3.82 9.37 -6.20
CA VAL A 232 -5.25 9.58 -5.98
C VAL A 232 -5.77 8.66 -4.88
N PHE A 233 -5.37 7.38 -4.91
CA PHE A 233 -5.72 6.42 -3.87
C PHE A 233 -5.16 6.82 -2.50
N THR A 234 -3.89 7.24 -2.44
CA THR A 234 -3.26 7.68 -1.18
C THR A 234 -3.94 8.93 -0.62
N ALA A 235 -4.25 9.90 -1.47
CA ALA A 235 -4.97 11.10 -1.08
C ALA A 235 -6.39 10.77 -0.59
N GLY A 236 -7.10 9.89 -1.30
CA GLY A 236 -8.40 9.38 -0.86
C GLY A 236 -8.32 8.68 0.48
N ALA A 237 -7.27 7.88 0.71
CA ALA A 237 -7.09 7.13 1.95
C ALA A 237 -6.90 8.11 3.11
N LEU A 238 -6.05 9.12 2.94
CA LEU A 238 -5.85 10.19 3.92
C LEU A 238 -7.12 11.01 4.18
N ILE A 239 -7.92 11.29 3.15
CA ILE A 239 -9.17 12.05 3.31
C ILE A 239 -10.21 11.24 4.10
N VAL A 240 -10.48 10.00 3.69
CA VAL A 240 -11.47 9.11 4.35
C VAL A 240 -11.14 8.96 5.84
N ASP A 241 -9.86 8.84 6.11
CA ASP A 241 -9.32 8.58 7.40
C ASP A 241 -9.36 9.80 8.33
N ASN A 242 -9.06 11.00 7.83
CA ASN A 242 -9.29 12.24 8.57
C ASN A 242 -10.78 12.61 8.71
N ALA A 243 -11.60 12.32 7.69
CA ALA A 243 -13.04 12.65 7.68
C ALA A 243 -13.88 11.79 8.64
N SER A 244 -13.34 10.64 9.08
CA SER A 244 -13.99 9.75 10.03
C SER A 244 -14.13 10.36 11.44
N MET A 245 -13.54 11.53 11.70
CA MET A 245 -13.73 12.25 12.98
C MET A 245 -15.07 13.01 13.09
N GLU A 246 -15.84 13.13 12.01
CA GLU A 246 -17.01 14.04 11.98
C GLU A 246 -18.35 13.38 11.58
N ASN A 247 -18.37 12.13 11.09
CA ASN A 247 -19.60 11.50 10.57
C ASN A 247 -19.74 10.00 10.91
N ASP A 248 -20.42 9.69 12.03
CA ASP A 248 -20.46 8.34 12.63
C ASP A 248 -21.37 7.28 11.94
N ALA A 249 -22.38 7.65 11.15
CA ALA A 249 -23.41 6.67 10.74
C ALA A 249 -23.25 6.07 9.32
N LEU A 250 -22.53 6.75 8.42
CA LEU A 250 -22.38 6.33 7.01
C LEU A 250 -20.91 6.18 6.57
N GLY A 251 -19.95 6.69 7.35
CA GLY A 251 -18.59 6.99 6.91
C GLY A 251 -17.72 5.79 6.55
N GLY A 252 -17.80 4.69 7.31
CA GLY A 252 -16.93 3.53 7.13
C GLY A 252 -17.08 2.86 5.77
N ALA A 253 -18.32 2.48 5.40
CA ALA A 253 -18.58 1.79 4.13
C ALA A 253 -18.33 2.70 2.91
N THR A 254 -18.70 3.98 3.00
CA THR A 254 -18.46 4.94 1.90
C THR A 254 -16.98 5.15 1.63
N GLY A 255 -16.14 5.16 2.68
CA GLY A 255 -14.70 5.31 2.54
C GLY A 255 -14.06 4.13 1.81
N VAL A 256 -14.42 2.91 2.20
CA VAL A 256 -13.96 1.68 1.51
C VAL A 256 -14.40 1.66 0.06
N LEU A 257 -15.65 2.05 -0.22
CA LEU A 257 -16.22 2.01 -1.57
C LEU A 257 -15.56 3.04 -2.49
N LEU A 258 -15.27 4.26 -2.01
CA LEU A 258 -14.51 5.27 -2.75
C LEU A 258 -13.12 4.74 -3.10
N LEU A 259 -12.39 4.21 -2.12
CA LEU A 259 -11.03 3.69 -2.34
C LEU A 259 -11.02 2.50 -3.30
N ALA A 260 -11.96 1.57 -3.13
CA ALA A 260 -12.08 0.41 -3.99
C ALA A 260 -12.45 0.80 -5.43
N THR A 261 -13.33 1.77 -5.64
CA THR A 261 -13.70 2.25 -6.99
C THR A 261 -12.51 2.87 -7.71
N VAL A 262 -11.65 3.64 -7.01
CA VAL A 262 -10.41 4.17 -7.60
C VAL A 262 -9.52 3.04 -8.12
N LEU A 263 -9.36 1.95 -7.36
CA LEU A 263 -8.55 0.81 -7.75
C LEU A 263 -9.17 0.02 -8.91
N VAL A 264 -10.47 -0.24 -8.86
CA VAL A 264 -11.18 -0.99 -9.89
C VAL A 264 -11.19 -0.20 -11.21
N LEU A 265 -11.52 1.08 -11.19
CA LEU A 265 -11.50 1.92 -12.39
C LEU A 265 -10.08 2.09 -12.94
N GLY A 266 -9.09 2.31 -12.06
CA GLY A 266 -7.68 2.40 -12.46
C GLY A 266 -7.18 1.10 -13.10
N GLY A 267 -7.58 -0.05 -12.56
CA GLY A 267 -7.27 -1.38 -13.09
C GLY A 267 -7.99 -1.69 -14.40
N LEU A 268 -9.27 -1.35 -14.52
CA LEU A 268 -10.06 -1.52 -15.76
C LEU A 268 -9.50 -0.64 -16.89
N GLY A 269 -9.17 0.62 -16.61
CA GLY A 269 -8.56 1.52 -17.60
C GLY A 269 -7.22 0.97 -18.10
N ALA A 270 -6.40 0.44 -17.20
CA ALA A 270 -5.14 -0.20 -17.54
C ALA A 270 -5.32 -1.49 -18.35
N LEU A 271 -6.34 -2.29 -18.01
CA LEU A 271 -6.71 -3.47 -18.76
C LEU A 271 -7.10 -3.08 -20.19
N VAL A 272 -8.08 -2.19 -20.37
CA VAL A 272 -8.53 -1.73 -21.70
C VAL A 272 -7.38 -1.17 -22.54
N ALA A 273 -6.49 -0.38 -21.93
CA ALA A 273 -5.30 0.13 -22.62
C ALA A 273 -4.35 -0.98 -23.09
N SER A 274 -4.23 -2.07 -22.34
CA SER A 274 -3.41 -3.22 -22.75
C SER A 274 -4.01 -3.96 -23.96
N TRP A 275 -5.33 -4.13 -24.00
CA TRP A 275 -6.04 -4.75 -25.13
C TRP A 275 -5.93 -3.92 -26.40
N ALA A 276 -6.07 -2.58 -26.30
CA ALA A 276 -5.96 -1.70 -27.47
C ALA A 276 -4.56 -1.67 -28.11
N SER A 277 -3.54 -2.16 -27.39
CA SER A 277 -2.16 -2.22 -27.87
C SER A 277 -1.74 -3.58 -28.45
N SER A 278 -2.62 -4.57 -28.38
CA SER A 278 -2.43 -5.94 -28.88
C SER A 278 -2.90 -6.06 -30.32
#